data_AF-A0A2A3EJQ9-F1
#
_entry.id   AF-A0A2A3EJQ9-F1
#
_cell.length_a   1.000
_cell.length_b   1.000
_cell.length_c   1.000
_cell.angle_alpha   90.00
_cell.angle_beta   90.00
_cell.angle_gamma   90.00
#
_symmetry.space_group_name_H-M   'P 1'
#
loop_
_entity.id
_entity.type
_entity.pdbx_description
1 polymer ?
#
loop_
_entity_poly.entity_id
_entity_poly.type
_entity_poly.pdbx_seq_one_letter_code
_entity_poly.pdbx_strand_id
1 'polypeptide(L)'
;MRITNIFLYKVHNIPYRFRGKYAKIKKPTFKNIMDFKNDLEREEENMLILRHPYLTIEQSQGHMKEARKQNYLTQLNRLNHLKVANAWD
;
A
#
# COMPACT_ATOMS: atom_id res chain seq x y z
N MET A 1 50.90 -17.03 11.28
CA MET A 1 49.67 -16.44 10.72
C MET A 1 50.03 -15.15 10.00
N ARG A 2 49.67 -14.98 8.72
CA ARG A 2 50.06 -13.80 7.92
C ARG A 2 49.10 -12.63 8.15
N ILE A 3 49.64 -11.48 8.53
CA ILE A 3 48.93 -10.20 8.75
C ILE A 3 48.16 -9.74 7.49
N THR A 4 48.57 -10.20 6.30
CA THR A 4 47.93 -9.90 5.01
C THR A 4 46.45 -10.27 4.96
N ASN A 5 46.04 -11.34 5.65
CA ASN A 5 44.63 -11.79 5.66
C ASN A 5 43.70 -10.87 6.46
N ILE A 6 44.25 -10.05 7.37
CA ILE A 6 43.47 -9.10 8.20
C ILE A 6 43.04 -7.87 7.38
N PHE A 7 43.88 -7.44 6.42
CA PHE A 7 43.59 -6.29 5.56
C PHE A 7 42.65 -6.59 4.39
N LEU A 8 42.36 -7.86 4.10
CA LEU A 8 41.44 -8.29 3.03
C LEU A 8 39.95 -8.17 3.40
N TYR A 9 39.59 -7.91 4.66
CA TYR A 9 38.21 -8.03 5.16
C TYR A 9 37.32 -6.79 4.99
N LYS A 10 37.80 -5.67 4.41
CA LYS A 10 37.06 -4.40 4.49
C LYS A 10 36.99 -3.59 3.19
N VAL A 11 36.86 -4.25 2.05
CA VAL A 11 36.94 -3.52 0.79
C VAL A 11 35.67 -2.69 0.48
N HIS A 12 34.44 -3.01 0.89
CA HIS A 12 33.28 -2.13 0.54
C HIS A 12 32.04 -2.15 1.45
N ASN A 13 32.10 -1.57 2.66
CA ASN A 13 30.89 -1.07 3.35
C ASN A 13 30.70 0.41 3.02
N ILE A 14 30.16 0.72 1.83
CA ILE A 14 29.78 2.10 1.47
C ILE A 14 28.54 2.48 2.31
N PRO A 15 28.64 3.38 3.30
CA PRO A 15 27.45 3.91 3.96
C PRO A 15 26.63 4.69 2.92
N TYR A 16 25.30 4.51 2.95
CA TYR A 16 24.36 5.24 2.08
C TYR A 16 24.42 4.91 0.58
N ARG A 17 24.41 3.62 0.25
CA ARG A 17 24.48 3.08 -1.14
C ARG A 17 23.53 3.71 -2.17
N PHE A 18 22.34 4.15 -1.78
CA PHE A 18 21.30 4.65 -2.70
C PHE A 18 20.97 6.14 -2.52
N ARG A 19 21.83 6.92 -1.84
CA ARG A 19 21.62 8.36 -1.63
C ARG A 19 22.96 9.13 -1.57
N GLY A 20 22.92 10.45 -1.79
CA GLY A 20 24.11 11.31 -1.81
C GLY A 20 24.81 11.40 -3.17
N LYS A 21 25.92 12.15 -3.24
CA LYS A 21 26.62 12.51 -4.50
C LYS A 21 27.12 11.29 -5.30
N TYR A 22 27.55 10.23 -4.62
CA TYR A 22 28.12 9.03 -5.24
C TYR A 22 27.24 7.79 -5.03
N ALA A 23 25.93 7.96 -5.16
CA ALA A 23 24.95 6.87 -5.03
C ALA A 23 25.02 5.88 -6.20
N LYS A 24 24.66 4.62 -5.92
CA LYS A 24 24.47 3.60 -6.95
C LYS A 24 23.10 3.78 -7.62
N ILE A 25 23.11 4.38 -8.81
CA ILE A 25 21.89 4.54 -9.62
C ILE A 25 21.56 3.20 -10.30
N LYS A 26 20.36 2.68 -10.03
CA LYS A 26 19.84 1.50 -10.73
C LYS A 26 19.11 1.94 -11.98
N LYS A 27 19.64 1.57 -13.16
CA LYS A 27 18.96 1.81 -14.43
C LYS A 27 17.72 0.92 -14.56
N PRO A 28 16.63 1.40 -15.16
CA PRO A 28 15.46 0.57 -15.41
C PRO A 28 15.83 -0.54 -16.40
N THR A 29 15.32 -1.74 -16.14
CA THR A 29 15.39 -2.85 -17.10
C THR A 29 14.23 -2.74 -18.08
N PHE A 30 14.32 -3.44 -19.21
CA PHE A 30 13.23 -3.50 -20.19
C PHE A 30 11.91 -4.00 -19.55
N LYS A 31 12.01 -5.00 -18.67
CA LYS A 31 10.85 -5.49 -17.92
C LYS A 31 10.16 -4.38 -17.13
N ASN A 32 10.93 -3.57 -16.38
CA ASN A 32 10.36 -2.48 -15.59
C ASN A 32 9.62 -1.46 -16.47
N ILE A 33 10.12 -1.21 -17.68
CA ILE A 33 9.49 -0.30 -18.64
C ILE A 33 8.17 -0.88 -19.13
N MET A 34 8.14 -2.18 -19.44
CA MET A 34 6.92 -2.85 -19.89
C MET A 34 5.87 -2.93 -18.78
N ASP A 35 6.28 -3.28 -17.55
CA ASP A 35 5.40 -3.32 -16.39
C ASP A 35 4.79 -1.93 -16.15
N PHE A 36 5.61 -0.87 -16.19
CA PHE A 36 5.14 0.51 -16.06
C PHE A 36 4.16 0.91 -17.15
N LYS A 37 4.39 0.51 -18.41
CA LYS A 37 3.46 0.74 -19.50
C LYS A 37 2.09 0.09 -19.22
N ASN A 38 2.08 -1.17 -18.80
CA ASN A 38 0.84 -1.90 -18.50
C ASN A 38 0.07 -1.24 -17.33
N ASP A 39 0.79 -0.69 -16.35
CA ASP A 39 0.16 0.02 -15.24
C ASP A 39 -0.50 1.32 -15.71
N LEU A 40 0.17 2.07 -16.59
CA LEU A 40 -0.42 3.28 -17.20
C LEU A 40 -1.69 2.98 -18.02
N GLU A 41 -1.66 1.91 -18.82
CA GLU A 41 -2.83 1.49 -19.61
C GLU A 41 -4.02 1.15 -18.68
N ARG A 42 -3.78 0.45 -17.58
CA ARG A 42 -4.80 0.14 -16.57
C ARG A 42 -5.32 1.40 -15.86
N GLU A 43 -4.45 2.35 -15.56
CA GLU A 43 -4.84 3.62 -14.96
C GLU A 43 -5.72 4.45 -15.90
N GLU A 44 -5.42 4.46 -17.19
CA GLU A 44 -6.22 5.15 -18.21
C GLU A 44 -7.63 4.54 -18.32
N GLU A 45 -7.74 3.22 -18.35
CA GLU A 45 -9.03 2.50 -18.33
C GLU A 45 -9.84 2.85 -17.07
N ASN A 46 -9.20 2.84 -15.89
CA ASN A 46 -9.85 3.18 -14.63
C ASN A 46 -10.30 4.65 -14.61
N MET A 47 -9.49 5.57 -15.13
CA MET A 47 -9.81 7.00 -15.24
C MET A 47 -11.06 7.23 -16.08
N LEU A 48 -11.19 6.52 -17.21
CA LEU A 48 -12.36 6.61 -18.07
C LEU A 48 -13.63 6.18 -17.33
N ILE A 49 -13.59 5.06 -16.60
CA ILE A 49 -14.72 4.55 -15.81
C ILE A 49 -15.10 5.51 -14.69
N LEU A 50 -14.11 6.06 -13.96
CA LEU A 50 -14.34 6.91 -12.80
C LEU A 50 -14.77 8.34 -13.16
N ARG A 51 -14.56 8.80 -14.40
CA ARG A 51 -14.91 10.16 -14.84
C ARG A 51 -16.42 10.42 -14.88
N HIS A 52 -17.24 9.39 -15.04
CA HIS A 52 -18.68 9.53 -15.29
C HIS A 52 -19.49 8.91 -14.15
N PRO A 53 -19.64 9.63 -13.01
CA PRO A 53 -20.40 9.13 -11.88
C PRO A 53 -21.91 9.09 -12.19
N TYR A 54 -22.60 8.09 -11.63
CA TYR A 54 -24.04 7.93 -11.79
C TYR A 54 -24.86 8.95 -10.96
N LEU A 55 -24.38 9.30 -9.77
CA LEU A 55 -25.04 10.27 -8.88
C LEU A 55 -24.20 11.53 -8.76
N THR A 56 -24.87 12.68 -8.67
CA THR A 56 -24.21 13.93 -8.30
C THR A 56 -23.90 13.94 -6.80
N ILE A 57 -23.04 14.88 -6.39
CA ILE A 57 -22.62 15.02 -4.99
C ILE A 57 -23.85 15.27 -4.10
N GLU A 58 -24.77 16.13 -4.54
CA GLU A 58 -26.01 16.46 -3.82
C GLU A 58 -26.91 15.23 -3.66
N GLN A 59 -27.05 14.42 -4.72
CA GLN A 59 -27.87 13.21 -4.69
C GLN A 59 -27.28 12.12 -3.79
N SER A 60 -25.95 12.02 -3.75
CA SER A 60 -25.25 11.05 -2.90
C SER A 60 -25.37 11.38 -1.40
N GLN A 61 -25.69 12.64 -1.06
CA GLN A 61 -25.72 13.10 0.32
C GLN A 61 -26.82 12.38 1.11
N GLY A 62 -26.42 11.65 2.15
CA GLY A 62 -27.35 10.99 3.07
C GLY A 62 -27.99 9.69 2.57
N HIS A 63 -27.81 9.28 1.30
CA HIS A 63 -28.51 8.12 0.72
C HIS A 63 -28.23 6.79 1.44
N MET A 64 -27.09 6.64 2.12
CA MET A 64 -26.75 5.43 2.92
C MET A 64 -26.76 5.65 4.44
N LYS A 65 -27.29 6.76 4.95
CA LYS A 65 -27.19 7.11 6.37
C LYS A 65 -27.78 6.03 7.29
N GLU A 66 -28.98 5.56 6.97
CA GLU A 66 -29.68 4.56 7.79
C GLU A 66 -29.00 3.18 7.70
N ALA A 67 -28.57 2.77 6.50
CA ALA A 67 -27.85 1.51 6.30
C ALA A 67 -26.54 1.47 7.12
N ARG A 68 -25.78 2.56 7.15
CA ARG A 68 -24.56 2.66 7.98
C ARG A 68 -24.86 2.55 9.47
N LYS A 69 -25.93 3.19 9.94
CA LYS A 69 -26.36 3.12 11.34
C LYS A 69 -26.72 1.68 11.73
N GLN A 70 -27.50 0.99 10.91
CA GLN A 70 -27.87 -0.41 11.17
C GLN A 70 -26.63 -1.32 11.22
N ASN A 71 -25.74 -1.21 10.25
CA ASN A 71 -24.49 -2.00 10.23
C ASN A 71 -23.64 -1.78 11.49
N TYR A 72 -23.55 -0.53 11.96
CA TYR A 72 -22.84 -0.20 13.19
C TYR A 72 -23.48 -0.85 14.43
N LEU A 73 -24.82 -0.77 14.54
CA LEU A 73 -25.55 -1.42 15.64
C LEU A 73 -25.37 -2.94 15.61
N THR A 74 -25.42 -3.57 14.44
CA THR A 74 -25.17 -5.01 14.30
C THR A 74 -23.75 -5.38 14.74
N GLN A 75 -22.75 -4.59 14.35
CA GLN A 75 -21.36 -4.80 14.76
C GLN A 75 -21.20 -4.64 16.28
N LEU A 76 -21.79 -3.62 16.89
CA LEU A 76 -21.79 -3.44 18.34
C LEU A 76 -22.44 -4.61 19.06
N ASN A 77 -23.61 -5.06 18.60
CA ASN A 77 -24.31 -6.19 19.18
C ASN A 77 -23.48 -7.47 19.11
N ARG A 78 -22.80 -7.71 17.97
CA ARG A 78 -21.86 -8.83 17.81
C ARG A 78 -20.69 -8.73 18.79
N LEU A 79 -20.07 -7.57 18.92
CA LEU A 79 -18.96 -7.35 19.84
C LEU A 79 -19.38 -7.54 21.31
N ASN A 80 -20.56 -7.05 21.67
CA ASN A 80 -21.11 -7.22 23.02
C ASN A 80 -21.40 -8.69 23.32
N HIS A 81 -21.96 -9.44 22.37
CA HIS A 81 -22.18 -10.87 22.53
C HIS A 81 -20.85 -11.63 22.76
N LEU A 82 -19.81 -11.32 21.98
CA LEU A 82 -18.48 -11.94 22.13
C LEU A 82 -17.85 -11.62 23.50
N LYS A 83 -18.01 -10.38 23.99
CA LYS A 83 -17.55 -10.01 25.34
C LYS A 83 -18.25 -10.78 26.44
N VAL A 84 -19.55 -11.03 26.30
CA VAL A 84 -20.31 -11.83 27.26
C VAL A 84 -19.83 -13.27 27.24
N ALA A 85 -19.69 -13.89 26.06
CA ALA A 85 -19.19 -15.27 25.96
C ALA A 85 -17.81 -15.44 26.65
N ASN A 86 -16.86 -14.56 26.35
CA ASN A 86 -15.53 -14.60 26.95
C ASN A 86 -15.48 -14.27 28.46
N ALA A 87 -16.56 -13.74 29.04
CA ALA A 87 -16.61 -13.41 30.47
C ALA A 87 -17.11 -14.57 31.34
N TRP A 88 -17.68 -15.60 30.71
CA TRP A 88 -18.17 -16.83 31.37
C TRP A 88 -17.30 -18.07 31.09
N ASP A 89 -16.30 -17.93 30.22
CA ASP A 89 -15.19 -18.86 30.02
C ASP A 89 -14.02 -18.54 30.96
#